data_AF-A0A3S2Y6G2-F1
#
_entry.id   AF-A0A3S2Y6G2-F1
#
_cell.length_a   1.000
_cell.length_b   1.000
_cell.length_c   1.000
_cell.angle_alpha   90.00
_cell.angle_beta   90.00
_cell.angle_gamma   90.00
#
_symmetry.space_group_name_H-M   'P 1'
#
loop_
_entity.id
_entity.type
_entity.pdbx_description
1 polymer ?
#
loop_
_entity_poly.entity_id
_entity_poly.type
_entity_poly.pdbx_seq_one_letter_code
_entity_poly.pdbx_strand_id
1 'polypeptide(L)'
;MDQADNQSVIPMRYFLRIPNFGDLLNPLIVKALSGRESCWVGRDDIPHLMAIGSLMAGASVNSHVWGTGVMHPDIGLGSAHARNIHALRGPHSLMALRKSGTTLGDVPLGDPAILAPRLLGMSASSDPRHAVGVVAHYVDRQKPAIRCILAQDGVADLNVHDDPLSLIRTMAECKVVVSSSLHGLILAEALGLPSLWIKAGQDIIGDDFKFSDWFATTSNPQIVPYNLSERERIEALIPMAELRDHTIDMDALAAAFPIVGEWEGQSLVPRKSVAACRTAAVPVFLISFNRGPMLRKIIAGLQALSVPVSIIVHDNGSFDDKTLEILRDLEEGGVVVYRYGLIQNADELDRVNDSVARYFENWNEPCPYVVSDCDVDIAVAEADVLQVYAGLLNRFRKAECVGPMLRIRDIPKTYPLRNRALNRHIEQFWKNEPILDEQDGRSFAYQEAPIDTTFAMHRAGESFRRMKSGVRIYEPFEALHLDWYPQIVEGDEDEVYSATSHPDISHWKNQNENEKYAGCNLEFHHYRYVVLDGNRKLRVKTGWLDDV
;
A
#
# COMPACT_ATOMS: atom_id res chain seq x y z
N MET A 1 -9.96 32.08 -7.22
CA MET A 1 -8.66 32.47 -7.82
C MET A 1 -7.66 32.48 -6.69
N ASP A 2 -7.11 31.31 -6.36
CA ASP A 2 -5.98 31.21 -5.46
C ASP A 2 -4.72 31.45 -6.29
N GLN A 3 -3.92 32.44 -5.89
CA GLN A 3 -2.56 32.56 -6.38
C GLN A 3 -1.80 31.33 -5.88
N ALA A 4 -1.56 30.37 -6.77
CA ALA A 4 -0.67 29.26 -6.50
C ALA A 4 0.73 29.85 -6.25
N ASP A 5 1.10 29.91 -4.98
CA ASP A 5 2.42 30.35 -4.56
C ASP A 5 3.44 29.41 -5.21
N ASN A 6 4.31 29.98 -6.04
CA ASN A 6 5.27 29.25 -6.88
C ASN A 6 6.46 28.77 -6.04
N GLN A 7 6.18 28.07 -4.93
CA GLN A 7 7.19 27.52 -4.04
C GLN A 7 7.67 26.18 -4.58
N SER A 8 8.98 26.06 -4.75
CA SER A 8 9.63 24.81 -5.13
C SER A 8 9.34 23.71 -4.11
N VAL A 9 8.98 22.51 -4.55
CA VAL A 9 8.74 21.38 -3.65
C VAL A 9 10.07 20.73 -3.21
N ILE A 10 10.07 20.05 -2.06
CA ILE A 10 11.23 19.33 -1.54
C ILE A 10 11.15 17.84 -1.94
N PRO A 11 12.05 17.31 -2.79
CA PRO A 11 12.11 15.88 -3.06
C PRO A 11 12.44 15.11 -1.77
N MET A 12 11.64 14.10 -1.45
CA MET A 12 11.75 13.31 -0.23
C MET A 12 11.67 11.82 -0.52
N ARG A 13 12.37 11.02 0.28
CA ARG A 13 12.20 9.58 0.30
C ARG A 13 11.86 9.11 1.71
N TYR A 14 10.76 8.39 1.80
CA TYR A 14 10.32 7.66 2.99
C TYR A 14 9.60 6.39 2.57
N PHE A 15 9.37 5.49 3.53
CA PHE A 15 8.82 4.18 3.23
C PHE A 15 7.31 4.27 2.96
N LEU A 16 6.91 4.04 1.71
CA LEU A 16 5.50 4.06 1.27
C LEU A 16 4.87 2.68 1.12
N ARG A 17 5.69 1.62 1.09
CA ARG A 17 5.26 0.29 0.65
C ARG A 17 4.18 -0.32 1.56
N ILE A 18 4.30 -0.11 2.85
CA ILE A 18 3.28 -0.41 3.87
C ILE A 18 3.13 0.87 4.69
N PRO A 19 2.05 1.63 4.51
CA PRO A 19 1.88 2.91 5.19
C PRO A 19 1.97 2.76 6.71
N ASN A 20 2.78 3.59 7.33
CA ASN A 20 2.88 3.72 8.78
C ASN A 20 2.82 5.20 9.12
N PHE A 21 2.11 5.57 10.19
CA PHE A 21 1.94 6.98 10.55
C PHE A 21 3.28 7.72 10.70
N GLY A 22 4.34 7.05 11.16
CA GLY A 22 5.66 7.67 11.31
C GLY A 22 6.28 8.04 9.97
N ASP A 23 6.18 7.17 8.97
CA ASP A 23 6.59 7.51 7.60
C ASP A 23 5.71 8.60 7.01
N LEU A 24 4.40 8.54 7.26
CA LEU A 24 3.41 9.51 6.78
C LEU A 24 3.54 10.90 7.43
N LEU A 25 4.26 11.02 8.56
CA LEU A 25 4.59 12.30 9.20
C LEU A 25 5.65 13.11 8.45
N ASN A 26 6.53 12.47 7.67
CA ASN A 26 7.58 13.14 6.90
C ASN A 26 7.07 14.41 6.17
N PRO A 27 6.09 14.31 5.25
CA PRO A 27 5.60 15.49 4.52
C PRO A 27 4.95 16.54 5.41
N LEU A 28 4.32 16.14 6.52
CA LEU A 28 3.66 17.06 7.45
C LEU A 28 4.68 17.90 8.22
N ILE A 29 5.74 17.28 8.71
CA ILE A 29 6.82 17.93 9.47
C ILE A 29 7.66 18.82 8.58
N VAL A 30 8.00 18.34 7.38
CA VAL A 30 8.76 19.15 6.41
C VAL A 30 7.98 20.38 5.99
N LYS A 31 6.68 20.25 5.73
CA LYS A 31 5.83 21.40 5.43
C LYS A 31 5.73 22.38 6.60
N ALA A 32 5.51 21.88 7.81
CA ALA A 32 5.38 22.73 9.00
C ALA A 32 6.68 23.47 9.33
N LEU A 33 7.85 22.85 9.11
CA LEU A 33 9.14 23.45 9.40
C LEU A 33 9.64 24.39 8.30
N SER A 34 9.52 23.98 7.03
CA SER A 34 10.11 24.72 5.89
C SER A 34 9.13 25.67 5.18
N GLY A 35 7.82 25.53 5.43
CA GLY A 35 6.76 26.19 4.66
C GLY A 35 6.50 25.58 3.28
N ARG A 36 7.35 24.65 2.80
CA ARG A 36 7.32 24.10 1.45
C ARG A 36 6.65 22.72 1.41
N GLU A 37 5.90 22.46 0.34
CA GLU A 37 5.41 21.11 0.06
C GLU A 37 6.56 20.15 -0.26
N SER A 38 6.36 18.85 -0.02
CA SER A 38 7.30 17.80 -0.40
C SER A 38 6.77 16.97 -1.56
N CYS A 39 7.66 16.32 -2.31
CA CYS A 39 7.31 15.28 -3.25
C CYS A 39 8.07 13.99 -2.97
N TRP A 40 7.37 12.87 -2.87
CA TRP A 40 7.97 11.55 -2.79
C TRP A 40 8.73 11.20 -4.08
N VAL A 41 9.93 10.65 -3.93
CA VAL A 41 10.76 10.21 -5.05
C VAL A 41 11.33 8.81 -4.81
N GLY A 42 11.11 7.91 -5.78
CA GLY A 42 11.62 6.54 -5.77
C GLY A 42 12.99 6.36 -6.43
N ARG A 43 13.54 7.41 -7.05
CA ARG A 43 14.80 7.39 -7.83
C ARG A 43 15.97 7.99 -7.06
N ASP A 44 17.18 7.47 -7.28
CA ASP A 44 18.40 7.78 -6.53
C ASP A 44 19.26 8.92 -7.11
N ASP A 45 18.98 9.31 -8.34
CA ASP A 45 19.78 10.19 -9.18
C ASP A 45 19.41 11.67 -9.04
N ILE A 46 18.49 12.01 -8.14
CA ILE A 46 18.18 13.39 -7.76
C ILE A 46 18.45 13.61 -6.27
N PRO A 47 18.89 14.81 -5.87
CA PRO A 47 19.02 15.18 -4.46
C PRO A 47 17.67 15.07 -3.74
N HIS A 48 17.63 14.33 -2.63
CA HIS A 48 16.39 14.10 -1.89
C HIS A 48 16.62 14.00 -0.39
N LEU A 49 15.63 14.43 0.38
CA LEU A 49 15.64 14.39 1.83
C LEU A 49 15.18 13.03 2.36
N MET A 50 15.87 12.55 3.39
CA MET A 50 15.48 11.40 4.21
C MET A 50 15.42 11.85 5.66
N ALA A 51 14.22 11.92 6.24
CA ALA A 51 14.00 12.55 7.54
C ALA A 51 13.61 11.55 8.63
N ILE A 52 12.35 11.10 8.66
CA ILE A 52 11.84 10.20 9.72
C ILE A 52 11.93 8.74 9.26
N GLY A 53 12.34 7.85 10.17
CA GLY A 53 12.38 6.40 9.95
C GLY A 53 13.78 5.77 10.05
N SER A 54 13.86 4.48 9.69
CA SER A 54 15.12 3.70 9.69
C SER A 54 15.62 3.47 8.26
N LEU A 55 15.92 4.55 7.54
CA LEU A 55 16.08 4.54 6.09
C LEU A 55 17.53 4.53 5.63
N MET A 56 18.51 4.65 6.54
CA MET A 56 19.93 4.83 6.20
C MET A 56 20.49 3.79 5.22
N ALA A 57 20.05 2.53 5.29
CA ALA A 57 20.52 1.48 4.39
C ALA A 57 20.26 1.80 2.90
N GLY A 58 19.18 2.54 2.61
CA GLY A 58 18.81 2.97 1.26
C GLY A 58 19.28 4.38 0.90
N ALA A 59 20.14 5.01 1.70
CA ALA A 59 20.67 6.33 1.40
C ALA A 59 21.70 6.26 0.26
N SER A 60 21.55 7.11 -0.75
CA SER A 60 22.47 7.26 -1.88
C SER A 60 23.39 8.47 -1.67
N VAL A 61 24.37 8.64 -2.56
CA VAL A 61 25.24 9.83 -2.60
C VAL A 61 24.46 11.16 -2.71
N ASN A 62 23.24 11.12 -3.25
CA ASN A 62 22.35 12.27 -3.41
C ASN A 62 21.39 12.45 -2.21
N SER A 63 21.41 11.55 -1.23
CA SER A 63 20.55 11.67 -0.06
C SER A 63 21.06 12.73 0.91
N HIS A 64 20.16 13.61 1.32
CA HIS A 64 20.32 14.52 2.45
C HIS A 64 19.63 13.92 3.67
N VAL A 65 20.43 13.54 4.66
CA VAL A 65 19.97 12.83 5.86
C VAL A 65 19.73 13.84 6.97
N TRP A 66 18.48 13.91 7.46
CA TRP A 66 18.08 14.77 8.56
C TRP A 66 17.32 13.94 9.61
N GLY A 67 18.06 13.18 10.41
CA GLY A 67 17.53 12.50 11.60
C GLY A 67 17.09 11.06 11.41
N THR A 68 17.11 10.52 10.18
CA THR A 68 16.82 9.09 9.97
C THR A 68 17.96 8.24 10.55
N GLY A 69 17.63 7.03 11.02
CA GLY A 69 18.59 6.13 11.65
C GLY A 69 18.92 4.86 10.86
N VAL A 70 19.93 4.15 11.33
CA VAL A 70 20.28 2.79 10.86
C VAL A 70 19.26 1.80 11.43
N MET A 71 18.68 0.94 10.58
CA MET A 71 17.80 -0.13 11.06
C MET A 71 18.59 -1.16 11.87
N HIS A 72 19.65 -1.68 11.25
CA HIS A 72 20.67 -2.54 11.84
C HIS A 72 21.93 -2.44 10.96
N PRO A 73 23.16 -2.42 11.51
CA PRO A 73 24.37 -2.33 10.70
C PRO A 73 24.48 -3.42 9.62
N ASP A 74 24.04 -4.64 9.92
CA ASP A 74 24.06 -5.78 8.98
C ASP A 74 23.08 -5.63 7.80
N ILE A 75 22.08 -4.74 7.91
CA ILE A 75 21.17 -4.43 6.78
C ILE A 75 21.84 -3.47 5.80
N GLY A 76 22.77 -2.64 6.28
CA GLY A 76 23.50 -1.65 5.50
C GLY A 76 23.46 -0.24 6.10
N LEU A 77 24.44 0.57 5.71
CA LEU A 77 24.62 1.95 6.20
C LEU A 77 24.37 3.01 5.11
N GLY A 78 24.09 2.57 3.88
CA GLY A 78 23.95 3.45 2.72
C GLY A 78 25.28 4.04 2.25
N SER A 79 25.17 5.04 1.38
CA SER A 79 26.30 5.67 0.68
C SER A 79 26.20 7.21 0.66
N ALA A 80 25.39 7.79 1.55
CA ALA A 80 25.28 9.24 1.69
C ALA A 80 26.65 9.89 1.94
N HIS A 81 26.91 10.99 1.22
CA HIS A 81 28.11 11.78 1.47
C HIS A 81 28.07 12.37 2.89
N ALA A 82 29.19 12.35 3.61
CA ALA A 82 29.27 12.86 4.98
C ALA A 82 28.77 14.31 5.12
N ARG A 83 29.05 15.16 4.12
CA ARG A 83 28.56 16.56 4.06
C ARG A 83 27.05 16.71 3.92
N ASN A 84 26.35 15.65 3.52
CA ASN A 84 24.90 15.61 3.35
C ASN A 84 24.20 14.95 4.55
N ILE A 85 24.94 14.60 5.60
CA ILE A 85 24.38 14.11 6.86
C ILE A 85 24.29 15.28 7.83
N HIS A 86 23.07 15.79 8.02
CA HIS A 86 22.79 17.00 8.80
C HIS A 86 22.38 16.67 10.23
N ALA A 87 21.71 15.53 10.44
CA ALA A 87 21.35 14.99 11.74
C ALA A 87 21.17 13.47 11.65
N LEU A 88 21.25 12.75 12.77
CA LEU A 88 21.00 11.30 12.84
C LEU A 88 20.08 10.95 14.00
N ARG A 89 19.35 9.83 13.92
CA ARG A 89 18.38 9.47 14.98
C ARG A 89 18.99 9.40 16.38
N GLY A 90 20.15 8.76 16.51
CA GLY A 90 20.76 8.52 17.81
C GLY A 90 22.24 8.11 17.75
N PRO A 91 22.85 7.90 18.93
CA PRO A 91 24.28 7.65 19.06
C PRO A 91 24.77 6.37 18.37
N HIS A 92 23.96 5.32 18.31
CA HIS A 92 24.36 4.05 17.70
C HIS A 92 24.43 4.17 16.17
N SER A 93 23.50 4.91 15.55
CA SER A 93 23.56 5.25 14.13
C SER A 93 24.83 6.06 13.79
N LEU A 94 25.14 7.08 14.60
CA LEU A 94 26.37 7.87 14.48
C LEU A 94 27.63 7.00 14.59
N MET A 95 27.68 6.13 15.61
CA MET A 95 28.81 5.23 15.83
C MET A 95 28.98 4.22 14.69
N ALA A 96 27.88 3.67 14.14
CA ALA A 96 27.93 2.73 13.04
C ALA A 96 28.56 3.36 11.78
N LEU A 97 28.16 4.59 11.44
CA LEU A 97 28.73 5.35 10.31
C LEU A 97 30.20 5.72 10.54
N ARG A 98 30.57 6.19 11.74
CA ARG A 98 31.98 6.49 12.04
C ARG A 98 32.86 5.23 11.94
N LYS A 99 32.37 4.08 12.41
CA LYS A 99 33.08 2.78 12.32
C LYS A 99 33.23 2.29 10.89
N SER A 100 32.33 2.64 9.97
CA SER A 100 32.46 2.28 8.54
C SER A 100 33.45 3.18 7.78
N GLY A 101 34.09 4.14 8.44
CA GLY A 101 35.06 5.06 7.84
C GLY A 101 34.45 6.39 7.36
N THR A 102 33.15 6.63 7.59
CA THR A 102 32.52 7.92 7.27
C THR A 102 33.07 8.99 8.22
N THR A 103 33.81 9.95 7.66
CA THR A 103 34.35 11.08 8.43
C THR A 103 33.26 12.11 8.73
N LEU A 104 32.52 11.88 9.83
CA LEU A 104 31.41 12.72 10.26
C LEU A 104 31.78 13.50 11.52
N GLY A 105 31.58 14.82 11.46
CA GLY A 105 31.69 15.73 12.61
C GLY A 105 30.58 15.50 13.63
N ASP A 106 30.42 16.44 14.55
CA ASP A 106 29.29 16.42 15.47
C ASP A 106 28.06 16.99 14.76
N VAL A 107 27.03 16.17 14.66
CA VAL A 107 25.73 16.51 14.09
C VAL A 107 24.67 16.37 15.19
N PRO A 108 23.60 17.17 15.17
CA PRO A 108 22.47 16.97 16.08
C PRO A 108 21.94 15.54 16.02
N LEU A 109 21.53 15.03 17.17
CA LEU A 109 20.93 13.72 17.32
C LEU A 109 19.45 13.85 17.67
N GLY A 110 18.61 13.05 17.02
CA GLY A 110 17.18 12.96 17.26
C GLY A 110 16.41 12.56 16.00
N ASP A 111 15.33 11.80 16.19
CA ASP A 111 14.34 11.57 15.12
C ASP A 111 13.47 12.82 14.94
N PRO A 112 13.26 13.36 13.73
CA PRO A 112 12.47 14.57 13.52
C PRO A 112 11.01 14.45 13.96
N ALA A 113 10.48 13.23 14.14
CA ALA A 113 9.15 13.02 14.69
C ALA A 113 9.00 13.59 16.11
N ILE A 114 10.10 13.81 16.86
CA ILE A 114 10.07 14.50 18.17
C ILE A 114 9.57 15.95 18.05
N LEU A 115 9.76 16.58 16.88
CA LEU A 115 9.30 17.94 16.63
C LEU A 115 7.79 18.01 16.33
N ALA A 116 7.13 16.87 16.12
CA ALA A 116 5.77 16.82 15.59
C ALA A 116 4.72 17.53 16.46
N PRO A 117 4.63 17.30 17.78
CA PRO A 117 3.66 18.00 18.59
C PRO A 117 3.87 19.52 18.59
N ARG A 118 5.13 19.99 18.72
CA ARG A 118 5.47 21.42 18.69
C ARG A 118 5.10 22.07 17.36
N LEU A 119 5.47 21.46 16.24
CA LEU A 119 5.24 22.01 14.91
C LEU A 119 3.76 21.98 14.49
N LEU A 120 3.00 21.01 14.99
CA LEU A 120 1.59 20.81 14.64
C LEU A 120 0.63 21.38 15.71
N GLY A 121 1.15 22.03 16.75
CA GLY A 121 0.35 22.65 17.81
C GLY A 121 -0.43 21.65 18.65
N MET A 122 0.15 20.47 18.89
CA MET A 122 -0.45 19.41 19.70
C MET A 122 0.27 19.28 21.04
N SER A 123 -0.50 18.97 22.08
CA SER A 123 0.00 18.75 23.44
C SER A 123 -0.89 17.74 24.15
N ALA A 124 -0.37 17.05 25.17
CA ALA A 124 -1.15 16.13 25.97
C ALA A 124 -2.35 16.81 26.64
N SER A 125 -3.48 16.11 26.69
CA SER A 125 -4.69 16.56 27.36
C SER A 125 -4.47 16.63 28.87
N SER A 126 -5.00 17.68 29.49
CA SER A 126 -5.08 17.77 30.96
C SER A 126 -6.17 16.87 31.55
N ASP A 127 -7.10 16.40 30.72
CA ASP A 127 -8.17 15.46 31.07
C ASP A 127 -8.14 14.27 30.10
N PRO A 128 -7.30 13.25 30.35
CA PRO A 128 -7.13 12.11 29.45
C PRO A 128 -8.33 11.18 29.49
N ARG A 129 -8.84 10.81 28.31
CA ARG A 129 -10.00 9.92 28.11
C ARG A 129 -9.65 8.44 28.16
N HIS A 130 -8.40 8.09 27.89
CA HIS A 130 -7.94 6.71 27.81
C HIS A 130 -6.88 6.44 28.88
N ALA A 131 -6.99 5.28 29.55
CA ALA A 131 -5.99 4.83 30.50
C ALA A 131 -4.68 4.46 29.79
N VAL A 132 -4.78 3.82 28.63
CA VAL A 132 -3.61 3.37 27.84
C VAL A 132 -3.87 3.61 26.35
N GLY A 133 -2.92 4.21 25.66
CA GLY A 133 -2.82 4.16 24.20
C GLY A 133 -1.91 3.01 23.79
N VAL A 134 -2.40 2.07 22.98
CA VAL A 134 -1.58 0.95 22.47
C VAL A 134 -1.20 1.22 21.03
N VAL A 135 0.09 1.34 20.74
CA VAL A 135 0.64 1.47 19.39
C VAL A 135 1.37 0.17 19.01
N ALA A 136 0.65 -0.79 18.43
CA ALA A 136 1.23 -2.04 17.98
C ALA A 136 1.82 -1.90 16.58
N HIS A 137 3.09 -2.31 16.38
CA HIS A 137 3.63 -2.45 15.03
C HIS A 137 2.75 -3.40 14.21
N TYR A 138 2.59 -3.13 12.91
CA TYR A 138 1.60 -3.83 12.07
C TYR A 138 1.81 -5.36 12.02
N VAL A 139 3.03 -5.85 12.24
CA VAL A 139 3.33 -7.31 12.33
C VAL A 139 2.93 -7.94 13.67
N ASP A 140 2.79 -7.13 14.72
CA ASP A 140 2.44 -7.59 16.07
C ASP A 140 0.95 -7.41 16.35
N ARG A 141 0.26 -6.51 15.63
CA ARG A 141 -1.11 -6.10 15.93
C ARG A 141 -2.11 -7.26 16.01
N GLN A 142 -1.89 -8.33 15.24
CA GLN A 142 -2.75 -9.53 15.25
C GLN A 142 -2.31 -10.60 16.26
N LYS A 143 -1.22 -10.39 17.00
CA LYS A 143 -0.74 -11.38 17.98
C LYS A 143 -1.67 -11.46 19.18
N PRO A 144 -1.90 -12.66 19.76
CA PRO A 144 -2.84 -12.86 20.86
C PRO A 144 -2.61 -11.92 22.06
N ALA A 145 -1.35 -11.69 22.45
CA ALA A 145 -1.01 -10.78 23.54
C ALA A 145 -1.43 -9.32 23.27
N ILE A 146 -1.27 -8.83 22.04
CA ILE A 146 -1.73 -7.48 21.65
C ILE A 146 -3.26 -7.43 21.60
N ARG A 147 -3.91 -8.43 21.00
CA ARG A 147 -5.38 -8.50 20.95
C ARG A 147 -5.99 -8.58 22.36
N CYS A 148 -5.30 -9.23 23.30
CA CYS A 148 -5.71 -9.31 24.70
C CYS A 148 -5.75 -7.92 25.38
N ILE A 149 -4.75 -7.06 25.17
CA ILE A 149 -4.75 -5.71 25.74
C ILE A 149 -5.71 -4.77 24.99
N LEU A 150 -5.79 -4.87 23.66
CA LEU A 150 -6.69 -4.03 22.85
C LEU A 150 -8.18 -4.26 23.16
N ALA A 151 -8.54 -5.42 23.72
CA ALA A 151 -9.91 -5.76 24.09
C ALA A 151 -10.32 -5.24 25.49
N GLN A 152 -9.42 -4.57 26.23
CA GLN A 152 -9.68 -4.11 27.60
C GLN A 152 -10.28 -2.70 27.62
N ASP A 153 -11.14 -2.43 28.61
CA ASP A 153 -11.75 -1.13 28.80
C ASP A 153 -10.69 -0.05 29.08
N GLY A 154 -10.93 1.16 28.57
CA GLY A 154 -10.01 2.29 28.74
C GLY A 154 -8.77 2.27 27.83
N VAL A 155 -8.69 1.32 26.89
CA VAL A 155 -7.62 1.25 25.88
C VAL A 155 -8.03 1.96 24.59
N ALA A 156 -7.13 2.78 24.05
CA ALA A 156 -7.22 3.27 22.68
C ALA A 156 -6.32 2.43 21.76
N ASP A 157 -6.89 1.82 20.71
CA ASP A 157 -6.13 1.20 19.62
C ASP A 157 -5.59 2.31 18.70
N LEU A 158 -4.31 2.64 18.84
CA LEU A 158 -3.63 3.61 18.01
C LEU A 158 -3.03 2.87 16.81
N ASN A 159 -3.87 2.57 15.82
CA ASN A 159 -3.50 1.74 14.68
C ASN A 159 -2.50 2.48 13.78
N VAL A 160 -1.37 1.84 13.50
CA VAL A 160 -0.27 2.48 12.79
C VAL A 160 -0.58 2.86 11.34
N HIS A 161 -1.69 2.37 10.79
CA HIS A 161 -2.16 2.71 9.44
C HIS A 161 -3.10 3.94 9.40
N ASP A 162 -3.48 4.49 10.56
CA ASP A 162 -4.38 5.64 10.65
C ASP A 162 -3.71 6.95 10.19
N ASP A 163 -4.53 7.97 9.91
CA ASP A 163 -4.03 9.31 9.60
C ASP A 163 -3.18 9.86 10.76
N PRO A 164 -1.95 10.34 10.51
CA PRO A 164 -1.04 10.77 11.58
C PRO A 164 -1.60 11.84 12.50
N LEU A 165 -2.38 12.80 11.99
CA LEU A 165 -2.93 13.88 12.81
C LEU A 165 -4.02 13.35 13.74
N SER A 166 -4.89 12.48 13.23
CA SER A 166 -5.90 11.82 14.05
C SER A 166 -5.27 10.93 15.13
N LEU A 167 -4.23 10.17 14.78
CA LEU A 167 -3.53 9.28 15.71
C LEU A 167 -2.85 10.06 16.83
N ILE A 168 -2.13 11.15 16.52
CA ILE A 168 -1.47 11.98 17.54
C ILE A 168 -2.51 12.63 18.46
N ARG A 169 -3.65 13.09 17.94
CA ARG A 169 -4.73 13.65 18.77
C ARG A 169 -5.30 12.62 19.73
N THR A 170 -5.57 11.40 19.27
CA THR A 170 -6.05 10.32 20.16
C THR A 170 -4.96 9.92 21.16
N MET A 171 -3.69 9.87 20.75
CA MET A 171 -2.56 9.60 21.65
C MET A 171 -2.45 10.66 22.76
N ALA A 172 -2.64 11.93 22.43
CA ALA A 172 -2.62 13.03 23.40
C ALA A 172 -3.71 12.92 24.49
N GLU A 173 -4.74 12.10 24.28
CA GLU A 173 -5.81 11.84 25.25
C GLU A 173 -5.56 10.59 26.11
N CYS A 174 -4.39 9.97 25.99
CA CYS A 174 -3.99 8.80 26.77
C CYS A 174 -3.19 9.21 28.02
N LYS A 175 -3.35 8.48 29.13
CA LYS A 175 -2.51 8.67 30.33
C LYS A 175 -1.10 8.14 30.15
N VAL A 176 -0.97 6.98 29.50
CA VAL A 176 0.31 6.35 29.17
C VAL A 176 0.24 5.72 27.78
N VAL A 177 1.40 5.50 27.14
CA VAL A 177 1.51 4.84 25.84
C VAL A 177 2.30 3.53 25.97
N VAL A 178 1.73 2.44 25.47
CA VAL A 178 2.38 1.14 25.38
C VAL A 178 2.62 0.84 23.90
N SER A 179 3.86 0.62 23.49
CA SER A 179 4.19 0.57 22.06
C SER A 179 5.20 -0.51 21.68
N SER A 180 4.89 -1.26 20.62
CA SER A 180 5.87 -2.06 19.86
C SER A 180 6.33 -1.36 18.57
N SER A 181 5.86 -0.12 18.33
CA SER A 181 6.30 0.77 17.25
C SER A 181 7.27 1.83 17.77
N LEU A 182 8.42 2.02 17.10
CA LEU A 182 9.39 3.05 17.50
C LEU A 182 8.78 4.45 17.49
N HIS A 183 8.06 4.83 16.43
CA HIS A 183 7.44 6.15 16.35
C HIS A 183 6.33 6.34 17.40
N GLY A 184 5.74 5.26 17.91
CA GLY A 184 4.79 5.36 19.02
C GLY A 184 5.47 5.82 20.31
N LEU A 185 6.71 5.38 20.54
CA LEU A 185 7.54 5.81 21.67
C LEU A 185 8.06 7.24 21.47
N ILE A 186 8.52 7.58 20.26
CA ILE A 186 9.01 8.94 19.95
C ILE A 186 7.90 9.97 20.14
N LEU A 187 6.69 9.71 19.64
CA LEU A 187 5.57 10.65 19.80
C LEU A 187 5.06 10.75 21.24
N ALA A 188 5.05 9.63 21.99
CA ALA A 188 4.70 9.66 23.39
C ALA A 188 5.67 10.57 24.17
N GLU A 189 6.97 10.41 23.92
CA GLU A 189 8.01 11.28 24.49
C GLU A 189 7.79 12.75 24.09
N ALA A 190 7.52 13.01 22.80
CA ALA A 190 7.29 14.35 22.28
C ALA A 190 6.04 15.04 22.87
N LEU A 191 5.03 14.26 23.26
CA LEU A 191 3.83 14.75 23.95
C LEU A 191 4.02 14.88 25.47
N GLY A 192 5.14 14.40 26.02
CA GLY A 192 5.38 14.34 27.46
C GLY A 192 4.55 13.26 28.16
N LEU A 193 4.25 12.15 27.47
CA LEU A 193 3.48 11.03 28.00
C LEU A 193 4.42 9.90 28.46
N PRO A 194 4.19 9.31 29.64
CA PRO A 194 4.89 8.10 30.05
C PRO A 194 4.72 6.99 29.02
N SER A 195 5.81 6.29 28.68
CA SER A 195 5.79 5.23 27.68
C SER A 195 6.48 3.95 28.13
N LEU A 196 6.00 2.83 27.60
CA LEU A 196 6.57 1.50 27.78
C LEU A 196 6.84 0.85 26.43
N TRP A 197 8.10 0.50 26.17
CA TRP A 197 8.47 -0.30 25.01
C TRP A 197 8.17 -1.77 25.28
N ILE A 198 7.34 -2.37 24.43
CA ILE A 198 6.89 -3.75 24.53
C ILE A 198 7.27 -4.57 23.31
N LYS A 199 7.20 -5.90 23.47
CA LYS A 199 7.31 -6.88 22.39
C LYS A 199 6.28 -7.99 22.60
N ALA A 200 5.71 -8.47 21.50
CA ALA A 200 4.87 -9.66 21.49
C ALA A 200 5.54 -10.72 20.61
N GLY A 201 6.27 -11.67 21.20
CA GLY A 201 6.95 -12.76 20.46
C GLY A 201 8.37 -12.42 19.94
N GLN A 202 8.94 -13.30 19.11
CA GLN A 202 10.38 -13.26 18.73
C GLN A 202 10.66 -12.96 17.24
N ASP A 203 9.64 -12.63 16.44
CA ASP A 203 9.70 -12.78 14.97
C ASP A 203 10.51 -11.73 14.18
N ILE A 204 11.29 -10.86 14.83
CA ILE A 204 12.00 -9.77 14.15
C ILE A 204 13.45 -9.72 14.61
N ILE A 205 14.33 -10.29 13.78
CA ILE A 205 15.79 -10.21 13.92
C ILE A 205 16.23 -8.78 13.57
N GLY A 206 17.08 -8.17 14.41
CA GLY A 206 17.61 -6.81 14.22
C GLY A 206 16.70 -5.66 14.67
N ASP A 207 15.51 -5.97 15.20
CA ASP A 207 14.50 -4.97 15.57
C ASP A 207 14.94 -4.07 16.73
N ASP A 208 15.69 -4.61 17.68
CA ASP A 208 16.01 -3.88 18.92
C ASP A 208 17.04 -2.75 18.71
N PHE A 209 17.83 -2.79 17.62
CA PHE A 209 18.88 -1.78 17.37
C PHE A 209 18.28 -0.37 17.24
N LYS A 210 17.21 -0.20 16.45
CA LYS A 210 16.58 1.12 16.27
C LYS A 210 15.98 1.69 17.56
N PHE A 211 15.46 0.81 18.42
CA PHE A 211 14.91 1.20 19.72
C PHE A 211 16.04 1.58 20.67
N SER A 212 17.10 0.76 20.74
CA SER A 212 18.28 1.05 21.55
C SER A 212 18.96 2.36 21.13
N ASP A 213 19.05 2.61 19.81
CA ASP A 213 19.56 3.86 19.25
C ASP A 213 18.73 5.08 19.68
N TRP A 214 17.40 4.97 19.68
CA TRP A 214 16.50 6.01 20.20
C TRP A 214 16.63 6.18 21.71
N PHE A 215 16.51 5.12 22.50
CA PHE A 215 16.57 5.20 23.95
C PHE A 215 17.91 5.74 24.46
N ALA A 216 19.01 5.55 23.72
CA ALA A 216 20.30 6.16 24.04
C ALA A 216 20.29 7.72 23.98
N THR A 217 19.24 8.33 23.44
CA THR A 217 18.99 9.79 23.52
C THR A 217 18.16 10.19 24.74
N THR A 218 17.84 9.27 25.65
CA THR A 218 17.06 9.54 26.86
C THR A 218 17.90 9.38 28.12
N SER A 219 17.54 10.10 29.18
CA SER A 219 18.24 10.11 30.47
C SER A 219 18.09 8.81 31.27
N ASN A 220 16.94 8.13 31.17
CA ASN A 220 16.68 6.81 31.76
C ASN A 220 16.27 5.79 30.67
N PRO A 221 17.23 5.29 29.89
CA PRO A 221 16.95 4.45 28.73
C PRO A 221 16.31 3.11 29.12
N GLN A 222 15.23 2.74 28.44
CA GLN A 222 14.74 1.37 28.49
C GLN A 222 15.65 0.48 27.64
N ILE A 223 16.41 -0.41 28.29
CA ILE A 223 17.45 -1.22 27.61
C ILE A 223 16.85 -2.41 26.85
N VAL A 224 15.74 -2.97 27.33
CA VAL A 224 15.08 -4.15 26.74
C VAL A 224 13.57 -3.96 26.69
N PRO A 225 12.86 -4.53 25.69
CA PRO A 225 11.41 -4.47 25.65
C PRO A 225 10.80 -5.32 26.77
N TYR A 226 9.64 -4.89 27.27
CA TYR A 226 8.80 -5.74 28.11
C TYR A 226 8.08 -6.78 27.24
N ASN A 227 8.24 -8.06 27.57
CA ASN A 227 7.58 -9.15 26.84
C ASN A 227 6.15 -9.34 27.35
N LEU A 228 5.18 -9.05 26.48
CA LEU A 228 3.77 -9.22 26.83
C LEU A 228 3.40 -10.70 26.95
N SER A 229 2.56 -11.00 27.94
CA SER A 229 1.89 -12.30 28.05
C SER A 229 0.53 -12.32 27.33
N GLU A 230 0.03 -13.50 26.97
CA GLU A 230 -1.32 -13.63 26.39
C GLU A 230 -2.47 -13.38 27.38
N ARG A 231 -2.14 -13.08 28.65
CA ARG A 231 -3.10 -12.77 29.72
C ARG A 231 -2.80 -11.43 30.37
N GLU A 232 -2.08 -10.58 29.65
CA GLU A 232 -1.62 -9.29 30.16
C GLU A 232 -2.79 -8.40 30.57
N ARG A 233 -2.58 -7.58 31.60
CA ARG A 233 -3.58 -6.64 32.13
C ARG A 233 -3.01 -5.23 32.09
N ILE A 234 -3.79 -4.27 31.61
CA ILE A 234 -3.31 -2.88 31.47
C ILE A 234 -2.92 -2.27 32.82
N GLU A 235 -3.54 -2.70 33.93
CA GLU A 235 -3.22 -2.25 35.28
C GLU A 235 -1.80 -2.64 35.71
N ALA A 236 -1.23 -3.70 35.14
CA ALA A 236 0.15 -4.10 35.37
C ALA A 236 1.15 -3.31 34.50
N LEU A 237 0.72 -2.84 33.32
CA LEU A 237 1.56 -2.10 32.39
C LEU A 237 1.69 -0.62 32.76
N ILE A 238 0.60 0.01 33.24
CA ILE A 238 0.57 1.44 33.57
C ILE A 238 1.70 1.86 34.52
N PRO A 239 1.97 1.16 35.65
CA PRO A 239 3.04 1.53 36.57
C PRO A 239 4.46 1.33 36.02
N MET A 240 4.60 0.59 34.91
CA MET A 240 5.89 0.35 34.25
C MET A 240 6.21 1.40 33.18
N ALA A 241 5.21 2.16 32.73
CA ALA A 241 5.41 3.25 31.79
C ALA A 241 6.10 4.42 32.51
N GLU A 242 7.16 4.95 31.89
CA GLU A 242 7.96 6.02 32.48
C GLU A 242 7.97 7.22 31.55
N LEU A 243 7.83 8.41 32.15
CA LEU A 243 8.20 9.64 31.49
C LEU A 243 9.72 9.73 31.50
N ARG A 244 10.32 9.99 30.34
CA ARG A 244 11.76 10.15 30.20
C ARG A 244 12.04 11.60 29.83
N ASP A 245 13.19 12.09 30.27
CA ASP A 245 13.73 13.33 29.73
C ASP A 245 14.70 12.94 28.60
N HIS A 246 14.50 13.50 27.42
CA HIS A 246 15.42 13.33 26.30
C HIS A 246 16.56 14.35 26.32
N THR A 247 17.74 13.95 25.84
CA THR A 247 18.92 14.81 25.68
C THR A 247 18.97 15.50 24.30
N ILE A 248 17.93 15.31 23.49
CA ILE A 248 17.80 15.92 22.15
C ILE A 248 17.65 17.43 22.28
N ASP A 249 18.58 18.16 21.66
CA ASP A 249 18.44 19.60 21.41
C ASP A 249 17.52 19.79 20.19
N MET A 250 16.23 20.01 20.47
CA MET A 250 15.21 20.16 19.43
C MET A 250 15.42 21.41 18.55
N ASP A 251 15.99 22.48 19.09
CA ASP A 251 16.24 23.69 18.32
C ASP A 251 17.45 23.48 17.39
N ALA A 252 18.51 22.80 17.85
CA ALA A 252 19.62 22.40 16.99
C ALA A 252 19.18 21.39 15.91
N LEU A 253 18.33 20.42 16.26
CA LEU A 253 17.77 19.47 15.30
C LEU A 253 16.95 20.19 14.22
N ALA A 254 16.08 21.13 14.60
CA ALA A 254 15.31 21.94 13.66
C ALA A 254 16.22 22.85 12.80
N ALA A 255 17.25 23.46 13.39
CA ALA A 255 18.21 24.32 12.69
C ALA A 255 19.11 23.54 11.71
N ALA A 256 19.31 22.24 11.94
CA ALA A 256 20.01 21.36 11.03
C ALA A 256 19.17 20.89 9.83
N PHE A 257 17.93 21.39 9.68
CA PHE A 257 17.17 21.13 8.46
C PHE A 257 17.94 21.63 7.22
N PRO A 258 18.17 20.78 6.21
CA PRO A 258 19.05 21.13 5.10
C PRO A 258 18.44 22.19 4.18
N ILE A 259 19.24 23.20 3.83
CA ILE A 259 18.94 24.15 2.76
C ILE A 259 19.74 23.72 1.53
N VAL A 260 19.06 23.19 0.51
CA VAL A 260 19.70 22.65 -0.70
C VAL A 260 19.26 23.49 -1.90
N GLY A 261 20.17 24.28 -2.46
CA GLY A 261 19.88 25.16 -3.61
C GLY A 261 19.42 24.41 -4.86
N GLU A 262 19.82 23.14 -5.03
CA GLU A 262 19.38 22.29 -6.14
C GLU A 262 17.87 21.97 -6.08
N TRP A 263 17.24 22.07 -4.90
CA TRP A 263 15.78 21.96 -4.77
C TRP A 263 15.04 23.21 -5.27
N GLU A 264 15.72 24.34 -5.45
CA GLU A 264 15.13 25.59 -5.92
C GLU A 264 15.05 25.68 -7.45
N GLY A 265 15.96 24.99 -8.16
CA GLY A 265 16.04 24.98 -9.62
C GLY A 265 15.13 23.95 -10.31
N GLN A 266 14.51 23.04 -9.55
CA GLN A 266 13.54 22.10 -10.10
C GLN A 266 12.20 22.84 -10.27
N SER A 267 11.95 23.37 -11.46
CA SER A 267 10.64 23.90 -11.88
C SER A 267 9.64 22.74 -11.95
N LEU A 268 9.18 22.32 -10.79
CA LEU A 268 8.19 21.26 -10.64
C LEU A 268 6.83 21.92 -10.83
N VAL A 269 6.23 21.65 -11.99
CA VAL A 269 4.87 22.04 -12.41
C VAL A 269 3.88 21.92 -11.25
N PRO A 270 2.85 22.79 -11.10
CA PRO A 270 1.84 22.66 -10.04
C PRO A 270 1.39 21.22 -9.85
N ARG A 271 1.69 20.67 -8.66
CA ARG A 271 1.42 19.29 -8.28
C ARG A 271 0.20 19.18 -7.39
N LYS A 272 -0.41 18.00 -7.38
CA LYS A 272 -1.39 17.62 -6.36
C LYS A 272 -0.67 17.55 -5.01
N SER A 273 -1.12 18.33 -4.02
CA SER A 273 -0.52 18.35 -2.68
C SER A 273 -0.60 16.97 -2.02
N VAL A 274 0.26 16.69 -1.03
CA VAL A 274 0.26 15.39 -0.33
C VAL A 274 -1.12 15.11 0.29
N ALA A 275 -1.76 16.12 0.89
CA ALA A 275 -3.10 15.98 1.46
C ALA A 275 -4.16 15.62 0.40
N ALA A 276 -4.10 16.25 -0.77
CA ALA A 276 -4.99 15.92 -1.88
C ALA A 276 -4.70 14.53 -2.47
N CYS A 277 -3.43 14.11 -2.54
CA CYS A 277 -3.04 12.77 -2.96
C CYS A 277 -3.64 11.69 -2.03
N ARG A 278 -3.53 11.86 -0.71
CA ARG A 278 -4.01 10.89 0.30
C ARG A 278 -5.53 10.73 0.37
N THR A 279 -6.27 11.73 -0.11
CA THR A 279 -7.74 11.72 -0.15
C THR A 279 -8.29 11.47 -1.57
N ALA A 280 -7.40 11.19 -2.52
CA ALA A 280 -7.79 10.94 -3.89
C ALA A 280 -8.59 9.65 -4.05
N ALA A 281 -9.47 9.64 -5.05
CA ALA A 281 -10.07 8.41 -5.55
C ALA A 281 -9.00 7.42 -6.01
N VAL A 282 -9.25 6.11 -5.82
CA VAL A 282 -8.33 5.04 -6.21
C VAL A 282 -8.21 5.02 -7.75
N PRO A 283 -7.00 5.21 -8.31
CA PRO A 283 -6.81 5.12 -9.76
C PRO A 283 -7.01 3.70 -10.25
N VAL A 284 -7.85 3.52 -11.28
CA VAL A 284 -8.09 2.24 -11.96
C VAL A 284 -7.72 2.39 -13.43
N PHE A 285 -6.61 1.75 -13.82
CA PHE A 285 -6.13 1.71 -15.19
C PHE A 285 -6.77 0.53 -15.91
N LEU A 286 -7.63 0.82 -16.88
CA LEU A 286 -8.32 -0.16 -17.71
C LEU A 286 -7.60 -0.28 -19.06
N ILE A 287 -7.06 -1.46 -19.34
CA ILE A 287 -6.43 -1.80 -20.60
C ILE A 287 -7.52 -2.08 -21.63
N SER A 288 -7.57 -1.27 -22.67
CA SER A 288 -8.57 -1.33 -23.73
C SER A 288 -7.92 -1.65 -25.07
N PHE A 289 -8.55 -2.54 -25.82
CA PHE A 289 -8.29 -2.75 -27.24
C PHE A 289 -9.60 -3.22 -27.87
N ASN A 290 -10.20 -2.33 -28.67
CA ASN A 290 -11.59 -2.45 -29.11
C ASN A 290 -12.53 -2.61 -27.89
N ARG A 291 -13.65 -3.33 -28.02
CA ARG A 291 -14.55 -3.72 -26.91
C ARG A 291 -15.11 -2.55 -26.06
N GLY A 292 -15.29 -1.37 -26.62
CA GLY A 292 -15.78 -0.18 -25.91
C GLY A 292 -17.04 -0.41 -25.05
N PRO A 293 -18.06 -1.18 -25.49
CA PRO A 293 -19.25 -1.45 -24.68
C PRO A 293 -18.94 -2.28 -23.42
N MET A 294 -17.99 -3.22 -23.53
CA MET A 294 -17.48 -3.98 -22.39
C MET A 294 -16.75 -3.06 -21.41
N LEU A 295 -15.89 -2.18 -21.93
CA LEU A 295 -15.23 -1.14 -21.15
C LEU A 295 -16.24 -0.27 -20.39
N ARG A 296 -17.30 0.21 -21.05
CA ARG A 296 -18.35 1.02 -20.42
C ARG A 296 -19.08 0.26 -19.31
N LYS A 297 -19.35 -1.04 -19.51
CA LYS A 297 -19.97 -1.89 -18.49
C LYS A 297 -19.10 -2.04 -17.25
N ILE A 298 -17.80 -2.30 -17.42
CA ILE A 298 -16.86 -2.41 -16.30
C ILE A 298 -16.74 -1.08 -15.54
N ILE A 299 -16.68 0.04 -16.25
CA ILE A 299 -16.66 1.37 -15.64
C ILE A 299 -17.89 1.57 -14.74
N ALA A 300 -19.09 1.19 -15.20
CA ALA A 300 -20.30 1.28 -14.38
C ALA A 300 -20.23 0.41 -13.12
N GLY A 301 -19.68 -0.81 -13.21
CA GLY A 301 -19.45 -1.69 -12.06
C GLY A 301 -18.47 -1.08 -11.05
N LEU A 302 -17.38 -0.48 -11.52
CA LEU A 302 -16.38 0.18 -10.67
C LEU A 302 -16.92 1.43 -9.97
N GLN A 303 -17.76 2.20 -10.64
CA GLN A 303 -18.39 3.39 -10.08
C GLN A 303 -19.44 3.07 -9.00
N ALA A 304 -19.92 1.82 -8.94
CA ALA A 304 -20.86 1.36 -7.91
C ALA A 304 -20.18 0.93 -6.60
N LEU A 305 -18.84 0.90 -6.56
CA LEU A 305 -18.09 0.56 -5.34
C LEU A 305 -18.23 1.66 -4.28
N SER A 306 -18.04 1.27 -3.01
CA SER A 306 -18.15 2.16 -1.85
C SER A 306 -16.99 3.15 -1.74
N VAL A 307 -15.85 2.86 -2.37
CA VAL A 307 -14.72 3.78 -2.44
C VAL A 307 -14.74 4.53 -3.77
N PRO A 308 -14.46 5.84 -3.78
CA PRO A 308 -14.33 6.59 -5.02
C PRO A 308 -13.20 6.03 -5.89
N VAL A 309 -13.49 5.86 -7.19
CA VAL A 309 -12.51 5.44 -8.20
C VAL A 309 -12.28 6.54 -9.24
N SER A 310 -11.03 6.71 -9.66
CA SER A 310 -10.67 7.52 -10.81
C SER A 310 -10.40 6.57 -11.98
N ILE A 311 -11.16 6.68 -13.06
CA ILE A 311 -10.99 5.81 -14.23
C ILE A 311 -9.92 6.41 -15.14
N ILE A 312 -8.98 5.57 -15.58
CA ILE A 312 -7.96 5.87 -16.56
C ILE A 312 -7.99 4.77 -17.61
N VAL A 313 -8.05 5.13 -18.89
CA VAL A 313 -8.04 4.15 -19.98
C VAL A 313 -6.66 4.15 -20.64
N HIS A 314 -6.07 2.97 -20.74
CA HIS A 314 -4.88 2.69 -21.54
C HIS A 314 -5.33 2.00 -22.84
N ASP A 315 -5.40 2.75 -23.92
CA ASP A 315 -5.86 2.27 -25.22
C ASP A 315 -4.70 1.77 -26.09
N ASN A 316 -4.73 0.48 -26.42
CA ASN A 316 -3.73 -0.22 -27.24
C ASN A 316 -4.05 -0.18 -28.73
N GLY A 317 -4.44 1.00 -29.22
CA GLY A 317 -4.71 1.24 -30.64
C GLY A 317 -6.03 0.66 -31.11
N SER A 318 -7.10 0.86 -30.34
CA SER A 318 -8.46 0.54 -30.79
C SER A 318 -8.78 1.26 -32.10
N PHE A 319 -9.50 0.58 -33.00
CA PHE A 319 -9.84 1.14 -34.31
C PHE A 319 -11.28 0.90 -34.74
N ASP A 320 -12.07 0.11 -34.00
CA ASP A 320 -13.49 -0.02 -34.31
C ASP A 320 -14.27 1.25 -33.92
N ASP A 321 -15.24 1.61 -34.75
CA ASP A 321 -15.97 2.89 -34.64
C ASP A 321 -16.65 3.07 -33.27
N LYS A 322 -17.20 1.99 -32.71
CA LYS A 322 -17.96 2.03 -31.46
C LYS A 322 -17.05 2.22 -30.26
N THR A 323 -15.91 1.56 -30.21
CA THR A 323 -14.90 1.81 -29.18
C THR A 323 -14.37 3.23 -29.28
N LEU A 324 -14.07 3.71 -30.50
CA LEU A 324 -13.62 5.09 -30.69
C LEU A 324 -14.67 6.11 -30.24
N GLU A 325 -15.95 5.86 -30.46
CA GLU A 325 -17.05 6.67 -29.94
C GLU A 325 -17.09 6.67 -28.41
N ILE A 326 -17.03 5.50 -27.79
CA ILE A 326 -17.06 5.37 -26.33
C ILE A 326 -15.83 6.04 -25.69
N LEU A 327 -14.65 5.92 -26.29
CA LEU A 327 -13.45 6.60 -25.79
C LEU A 327 -13.60 8.12 -25.85
N ARG A 328 -14.21 8.67 -26.92
CA ARG A 328 -14.51 10.11 -27.01
C ARG A 328 -15.50 10.55 -25.93
N ASP A 329 -16.59 9.82 -25.76
CA ASP A 329 -17.58 10.11 -24.70
C ASP A 329 -16.96 10.12 -23.30
N LEU A 330 -16.06 9.16 -23.04
CA LEU A 330 -15.36 9.07 -21.76
C LEU A 330 -14.45 10.27 -21.54
N GLU A 331 -13.68 10.70 -22.55
CA GLU A 331 -12.85 11.91 -22.48
C GLU A 331 -13.67 13.18 -22.27
N GLU A 332 -14.79 13.33 -22.98
CA GLU A 332 -15.73 14.44 -22.78
C GLU A 332 -16.30 14.45 -21.36
N GLY A 333 -16.46 13.27 -20.75
CA GLY A 333 -16.82 13.08 -19.35
C GLY A 333 -15.67 13.29 -18.35
N GLY A 334 -14.46 13.61 -18.80
CA GLY A 334 -13.28 13.89 -17.97
C GLY A 334 -12.42 12.67 -17.63
N VAL A 335 -12.67 11.51 -18.23
CA VAL A 335 -11.79 10.33 -18.10
C VAL A 335 -10.48 10.56 -18.84
N VAL A 336 -9.37 10.21 -18.21
CA VAL A 336 -8.05 10.29 -18.84
C VAL A 336 -7.86 9.08 -19.77
N VAL A 337 -7.66 9.33 -21.06
CA VAL A 337 -7.38 8.28 -22.05
C VAL A 337 -5.97 8.46 -22.63
N TYR A 338 -5.09 7.49 -22.38
CA TYR A 338 -3.79 7.42 -23.00
C TYR A 338 -3.85 6.48 -24.21
N ARG A 339 -3.57 7.02 -25.40
CA ARG A 339 -3.60 6.25 -26.67
C ARG A 339 -2.20 5.84 -27.10
N TYR A 340 -2.08 4.56 -27.46
CA TYR A 340 -0.86 3.94 -27.97
C TYR A 340 -1.15 3.25 -29.31
N GLY A 341 -0.10 2.84 -30.01
CA GLY A 341 -0.23 2.01 -31.20
C GLY A 341 -0.55 0.56 -30.85
N LEU A 342 -1.01 -0.20 -31.86
CA LEU A 342 -1.29 -1.63 -31.75
C LEU A 342 -0.07 -2.37 -31.18
N ILE A 343 -0.33 -3.24 -30.20
CA ILE A 343 0.69 -4.15 -29.66
C ILE A 343 1.12 -5.15 -30.73
N GLN A 344 2.42 -5.25 -30.98
CA GLN A 344 3.00 -6.14 -31.99
C GLN A 344 3.58 -7.44 -31.39
N ASN A 345 3.94 -7.43 -30.11
CA ASN A 345 4.56 -8.57 -29.42
C ASN A 345 4.36 -8.48 -27.91
N ALA A 346 4.71 -9.55 -27.18
CA ALA A 346 4.45 -9.66 -25.75
C ALA A 346 5.23 -8.66 -24.88
N ASP A 347 6.39 -8.18 -25.33
CA ASP A 347 7.23 -7.24 -24.57
C ASP A 347 6.57 -5.86 -24.45
N GLU A 348 5.61 -5.55 -25.33
CA GLU A 348 4.86 -4.31 -25.34
C GLU A 348 3.67 -4.32 -24.38
N LEU A 349 3.35 -5.46 -23.74
CA LEU A 349 2.22 -5.56 -22.81
C LEU A 349 2.44 -4.80 -21.50
N ASP A 350 3.69 -4.48 -21.17
CA ASP A 350 4.03 -3.63 -20.03
C ASP A 350 3.91 -2.13 -20.33
N ARG A 351 3.49 -1.69 -21.54
CA ARG A 351 3.29 -0.26 -21.90
C ARG A 351 2.31 0.48 -20.98
N VAL A 352 1.43 -0.23 -20.29
CA VAL A 352 0.56 0.38 -19.26
C VAL A 352 1.36 1.05 -18.15
N ASN A 353 2.61 0.64 -17.91
CA ASN A 353 3.54 1.34 -17.00
C ASN A 353 3.76 2.80 -17.37
N ASP A 354 3.82 3.12 -18.66
CA ASP A 354 3.99 4.50 -19.11
C ASP A 354 2.76 5.34 -18.74
N SER A 355 1.56 4.76 -18.84
CA SER A 355 0.32 5.41 -18.43
C SER A 355 0.27 5.64 -16.93
N VAL A 356 0.69 4.65 -16.13
CA VAL A 356 0.80 4.78 -14.66
C VAL A 356 1.80 5.89 -14.29
N ALA A 357 2.99 5.88 -14.90
CA ALA A 357 4.02 6.88 -14.65
C ALA A 357 3.55 8.30 -15.02
N ARG A 358 2.93 8.47 -16.19
CA ARG A 358 2.37 9.76 -16.64
C ARG A 358 1.24 10.26 -15.75
N TYR A 359 0.39 9.38 -15.25
CA TYR A 359 -0.69 9.77 -14.35
C TYR A 359 -0.18 10.31 -13.01
N PHE A 360 0.87 9.69 -12.47
CA PHE A 360 1.48 10.10 -11.20
C PHE A 360 2.55 11.19 -11.32
N GLU A 361 2.95 11.60 -12.52
CA GLU A 361 4.02 12.59 -12.75
C GLU A 361 3.80 13.93 -12.00
N ASN A 362 2.54 14.34 -11.86
CA ASN A 362 2.13 15.57 -11.18
C ASN A 362 1.62 15.35 -9.75
N TRP A 363 1.89 14.20 -9.13
CA TRP A 363 1.49 13.89 -7.76
C TRP A 363 2.67 14.07 -6.81
N ASN A 364 2.46 14.76 -5.69
CA ASN A 364 3.48 14.84 -4.64
C ASN A 364 3.66 13.53 -3.88
N GLU A 365 2.69 12.62 -3.90
CA GLU A 365 2.80 11.31 -3.27
C GLU A 365 1.97 10.32 -4.11
N PRO A 366 2.55 9.18 -4.54
CA PRO A 366 1.77 8.15 -5.22
C PRO A 366 0.82 7.45 -4.24
N CYS A 367 -0.24 6.84 -4.75
CA CYS A 367 -1.18 6.03 -3.96
C CYS A 367 -1.30 4.62 -4.55
N PRO A 368 -1.88 3.65 -3.82
CA PRO A 368 -2.24 2.37 -4.39
C PRO A 368 -3.17 2.55 -5.59
N TYR A 369 -2.99 1.73 -6.62
CA TYR A 369 -3.73 1.81 -7.88
C TYR A 369 -4.09 0.41 -8.37
N VAL A 370 -5.06 0.32 -9.27
CA VAL A 370 -5.51 -0.93 -9.88
C VAL A 370 -5.12 -0.96 -11.35
N VAL A 371 -4.68 -2.11 -11.84
CA VAL A 371 -4.58 -2.39 -13.29
C VAL A 371 -5.51 -3.56 -13.60
N SER A 372 -6.29 -3.44 -14.68
CA SER A 372 -7.20 -4.48 -15.14
C SER A 372 -7.35 -4.44 -16.66
N ASP A 373 -7.55 -5.61 -17.26
CA ASP A 373 -8.15 -5.71 -18.59
C ASP A 373 -9.61 -5.23 -18.57
N CYS A 374 -10.10 -4.79 -19.73
CA CYS A 374 -11.49 -4.36 -19.93
C CYS A 374 -12.49 -5.52 -20.09
N ASP A 375 -12.18 -6.72 -19.58
CA ASP A 375 -13.06 -7.90 -19.55
C ASP A 375 -13.23 -8.54 -18.16
N VAL A 376 -12.65 -7.93 -17.10
CA VAL A 376 -12.82 -8.39 -15.71
C VAL A 376 -13.77 -7.47 -14.95
N ASP A 377 -14.91 -8.02 -14.55
CA ASP A 377 -15.96 -7.30 -13.84
C ASP A 377 -15.97 -7.63 -12.34
N ILE A 378 -15.71 -6.61 -11.51
CA ILE A 378 -15.69 -6.70 -10.06
C ILE A 378 -17.05 -6.41 -9.41
N ALA A 379 -18.09 -6.08 -10.18
CA ALA A 379 -19.40 -5.68 -9.65
C ALA A 379 -20.10 -6.76 -8.80
N VAL A 380 -19.70 -8.03 -8.93
CA VAL A 380 -20.21 -9.14 -8.10
C VAL A 380 -19.58 -9.21 -6.70
N ALA A 381 -18.52 -8.43 -6.43
CA ALA A 381 -17.87 -8.38 -5.14
C ALA A 381 -18.65 -7.49 -4.14
N GLU A 382 -18.39 -7.64 -2.85
CA GLU A 382 -18.81 -6.63 -1.86
C GLU A 382 -18.22 -5.25 -2.22
N ALA A 383 -19.02 -4.19 -2.05
CA ALA A 383 -18.71 -2.86 -2.57
C ALA A 383 -17.44 -2.21 -1.99
N ASP A 384 -16.90 -2.73 -0.90
CA ASP A 384 -15.67 -2.28 -0.23
C ASP A 384 -14.44 -3.16 -0.55
N VAL A 385 -14.52 -3.97 -1.62
CA VAL A 385 -13.44 -4.84 -2.10
C VAL A 385 -12.07 -4.15 -2.22
N LEU A 386 -12.03 -2.90 -2.69
CA LEU A 386 -10.76 -2.16 -2.82
C LEU A 386 -10.18 -1.77 -1.46
N GLN A 387 -11.00 -1.47 -0.46
CA GLN A 387 -10.54 -1.24 0.91
C GLN A 387 -9.96 -2.53 1.51
N VAL A 388 -10.60 -3.67 1.24
CA VAL A 388 -10.09 -4.99 1.63
C VAL A 388 -8.74 -5.27 0.97
N TYR A 389 -8.61 -5.08 -0.34
CA TYR A 389 -7.36 -5.32 -1.04
C TYR A 389 -6.21 -4.45 -0.51
N ALA A 390 -6.47 -3.18 -0.22
CA ALA A 390 -5.49 -2.29 0.41
C ALA A 390 -5.06 -2.79 1.80
N GLY A 391 -6.02 -3.21 2.64
CA GLY A 391 -5.74 -3.79 3.95
C GLY A 391 -4.92 -5.08 3.89
N LEU A 392 -5.21 -5.93 2.91
CA LEU A 392 -4.49 -7.19 2.68
C LEU A 392 -3.09 -6.95 2.11
N LEU A 393 -2.88 -5.92 1.28
CA LEU A 393 -1.54 -5.50 0.88
C LEU A 393 -0.69 -5.12 2.10
N ASN A 394 -1.26 -4.48 3.12
CA ASN A 394 -0.53 -4.15 4.34
C ASN A 394 -0.16 -5.42 5.14
N ARG A 395 -1.07 -6.40 5.20
CA ARG A 395 -0.85 -7.69 5.88
C ARG A 395 0.20 -8.56 5.17
N PHE A 396 -0.02 -8.82 3.87
CA PHE A 396 0.81 -9.70 3.07
C PHE A 396 2.03 -8.96 2.52
N ARG A 397 3.01 -8.69 3.39
CA ARG A 397 4.21 -7.89 3.07
C ARG A 397 5.02 -8.36 1.86
N LYS A 398 4.96 -9.66 1.53
CA LYS A 398 5.68 -10.25 0.40
C LYS A 398 4.90 -10.15 -0.91
N ALA A 399 3.58 -9.95 -0.83
CA ALA A 399 2.75 -9.78 -2.00
C ALA A 399 3.03 -8.43 -2.66
N GLU A 400 3.10 -8.44 -3.98
CA GLU A 400 3.26 -7.26 -4.83
C GLU A 400 1.92 -6.72 -5.32
N CYS A 401 0.87 -7.56 -5.29
CA CYS A 401 -0.49 -7.20 -5.60
C CYS A 401 -1.52 -8.07 -4.87
N VAL A 402 -2.76 -7.58 -4.79
CA VAL A 402 -3.92 -8.34 -4.30
C VAL A 402 -5.02 -8.22 -5.34
N GLY A 403 -5.69 -9.32 -5.67
CA GLY A 403 -6.75 -9.33 -6.66
C GLY A 403 -7.74 -10.47 -6.44
N PRO A 404 -8.75 -10.58 -7.30
CA PRO A 404 -9.80 -11.57 -7.16
C PRO A 404 -9.36 -12.96 -7.63
N MET A 405 -10.00 -13.97 -7.07
CA MET A 405 -10.24 -15.21 -7.80
C MET A 405 -11.27 -14.94 -8.91
N LEU A 406 -11.01 -15.44 -10.12
CA LEU A 406 -12.00 -15.43 -11.19
C LEU A 406 -13.02 -16.54 -10.95
N ARG A 407 -14.28 -16.17 -10.78
CA ARG A 407 -15.36 -17.10 -10.46
C ARG A 407 -15.60 -18.08 -11.62
N ILE A 408 -15.49 -19.38 -11.32
CA ILE A 408 -15.70 -20.45 -12.30
C ILE A 408 -17.00 -21.23 -12.11
N ARG A 409 -17.68 -21.08 -10.97
CA ARG A 409 -18.78 -21.96 -10.55
C ARG A 409 -20.06 -21.79 -11.37
N ASP A 410 -20.27 -20.62 -11.96
CA ASP A 410 -21.46 -20.21 -12.69
C ASP A 410 -21.17 -19.97 -14.19
N ILE A 411 -20.02 -20.43 -14.70
CA ILE A 411 -19.73 -20.41 -16.15
C ILE A 411 -20.83 -21.20 -16.90
N PRO A 412 -21.61 -20.55 -17.78
CA PRO A 412 -22.72 -21.16 -18.50
C PRO A 412 -22.29 -22.34 -19.36
N LYS A 413 -23.09 -23.42 -19.37
CA LYS A 413 -22.87 -24.58 -20.26
C LYS A 413 -22.90 -24.22 -21.75
N THR A 414 -23.51 -23.09 -22.10
CA THR A 414 -23.58 -22.56 -23.46
C THR A 414 -22.28 -21.89 -23.91
N TYR A 415 -21.35 -21.57 -23.01
CA TYR A 415 -20.06 -20.98 -23.39
C TYR A 415 -19.17 -22.04 -24.05
N PRO A 416 -18.76 -21.88 -25.33
CA PRO A 416 -18.04 -22.91 -26.08
C PRO A 416 -16.73 -23.39 -25.43
N LEU A 417 -16.02 -22.49 -24.74
CA LEU A 417 -14.76 -22.76 -24.07
C LEU A 417 -14.93 -23.05 -22.57
N ARG A 418 -16.13 -23.39 -22.10
CA ARG A 418 -16.40 -23.67 -20.69
C ARG A 418 -15.43 -24.68 -20.09
N ASN A 419 -15.25 -25.84 -20.74
CA ASN A 419 -14.40 -26.90 -20.20
C ASN A 419 -12.93 -26.48 -20.19
N ARG A 420 -12.49 -25.71 -21.19
CA ARG A 420 -11.15 -25.12 -21.24
C ARG A 420 -10.92 -24.14 -20.08
N ALA A 421 -11.88 -23.26 -19.82
CA ALA A 421 -11.85 -22.33 -18.70
C ALA A 421 -11.80 -23.07 -17.35
N LEU A 422 -12.68 -24.07 -17.16
CA LEU A 422 -12.68 -24.91 -15.96
C LEU A 422 -11.35 -25.64 -15.77
N ASN A 423 -10.87 -26.39 -16.77
CA ASN A 423 -9.62 -27.15 -16.65
C ASN A 423 -8.44 -26.24 -16.29
N ARG A 424 -8.29 -25.10 -17.00
CA ARG A 424 -7.17 -24.17 -16.77
C ARG A 424 -7.22 -23.57 -15.36
N HIS A 425 -8.38 -23.08 -14.93
CA HIS A 425 -8.50 -22.42 -13.64
C HIS A 425 -8.51 -23.41 -12.46
N ILE A 426 -9.07 -24.61 -12.62
CA ILE A 426 -9.01 -25.66 -11.60
C ILE A 426 -7.57 -26.13 -11.41
N GLU A 427 -6.88 -26.45 -12.51
CA GLU A 427 -5.49 -26.87 -12.45
C GLU A 427 -4.61 -25.83 -11.78
N GLN A 428 -4.81 -24.55 -12.12
CA GLN A 428 -3.96 -23.48 -11.63
C GLN A 428 -4.31 -23.06 -10.19
N PHE A 429 -5.59 -23.02 -9.83
CA PHE A 429 -6.06 -22.39 -8.59
C PHE A 429 -7.07 -23.23 -7.83
N TRP A 430 -8.19 -23.61 -8.45
CA TRP A 430 -9.37 -24.09 -7.73
C TRP A 430 -9.28 -25.55 -7.25
N LYS A 431 -8.22 -26.31 -7.59
CA LYS A 431 -7.94 -27.60 -6.96
C LYS A 431 -7.32 -27.47 -5.56
N ASN A 432 -6.78 -26.30 -5.23
CA ASN A 432 -6.09 -26.07 -3.96
C ASN A 432 -7.08 -25.72 -2.85
N GLU A 433 -6.72 -26.05 -1.61
CA GLU A 433 -7.54 -25.69 -0.45
C GLU A 433 -7.35 -24.20 -0.11
N PRO A 434 -8.43 -23.38 -0.06
CA PRO A 434 -8.36 -21.99 0.34
C PRO A 434 -7.92 -21.85 1.81
N ILE A 435 -7.11 -20.83 2.12
CA ILE A 435 -6.76 -20.48 3.49
C ILE A 435 -7.81 -19.51 4.02
N LEU A 436 -8.48 -19.88 5.12
CA LEU A 436 -9.40 -19.00 5.83
C LEU A 436 -8.63 -18.20 6.88
N ASP A 437 -8.87 -16.89 6.93
CA ASP A 437 -8.19 -15.98 7.85
C ASP A 437 -9.12 -14.82 8.23
N GLU A 438 -8.71 -14.03 9.21
CA GLU A 438 -9.43 -12.87 9.73
C GLU A 438 -8.51 -11.68 9.95
N GLN A 439 -9.02 -10.48 9.66
CA GLN A 439 -8.40 -9.22 10.00
C GLN A 439 -9.46 -8.22 10.43
N ASP A 440 -9.27 -7.62 11.60
CA ASP A 440 -10.15 -6.55 12.12
C ASP A 440 -11.64 -6.96 12.17
N GLY A 441 -11.90 -8.21 12.57
CA GLY A 441 -13.26 -8.77 12.64
C GLY A 441 -13.85 -9.14 11.27
N ARG A 442 -13.07 -9.05 10.20
CA ARG A 442 -13.49 -9.43 8.85
C ARG A 442 -12.81 -10.72 8.41
N SER A 443 -13.60 -11.76 8.21
CA SER A 443 -13.11 -13.01 7.62
C SER A 443 -12.91 -12.85 6.12
N PHE A 444 -11.84 -13.45 5.61
CA PHE A 444 -11.56 -13.57 4.18
C PHE A 444 -10.95 -14.94 3.90
N ALA A 445 -10.99 -15.36 2.63
CA ALA A 445 -10.35 -16.58 2.18
C ALA A 445 -9.43 -16.25 1.01
N TYR A 446 -8.24 -16.84 1.00
CA TYR A 446 -7.21 -16.47 0.05
C TYR A 446 -6.33 -17.65 -0.41
N GLN A 447 -5.58 -17.39 -1.47
CA GLN A 447 -4.45 -18.21 -1.90
C GLN A 447 -3.31 -17.30 -2.40
N GLU A 448 -2.07 -17.65 -2.09
CA GLU A 448 -0.90 -17.02 -2.71
C GLU A 448 -0.71 -17.60 -4.12
N ALA A 449 -0.83 -16.74 -5.13
CA ALA A 449 -0.69 -17.14 -6.52
C ALA A 449 -0.38 -15.92 -7.40
N PRO A 450 0.39 -16.08 -8.49
CA PRO A 450 0.66 -14.97 -9.39
C PRO A 450 -0.62 -14.35 -9.97
N ILE A 451 -0.60 -13.04 -10.11
CA ILE A 451 -1.66 -12.26 -10.77
C ILE A 451 -1.04 -11.49 -11.93
N ASP A 452 -1.67 -11.60 -13.09
CA ASP A 452 -1.30 -10.88 -14.30
C ASP A 452 -2.12 -9.59 -14.44
N THR A 453 -2.88 -9.43 -15.52
CA THR A 453 -3.76 -8.28 -15.81
C THR A 453 -5.22 -8.50 -15.39
N THR A 454 -5.51 -9.59 -14.66
CA THR A 454 -6.84 -10.08 -14.28
C THR A 454 -7.59 -9.20 -13.25
N PHE A 455 -7.33 -7.89 -13.18
CA PHE A 455 -7.66 -6.98 -12.07
C PHE A 455 -6.77 -7.21 -10.84
N ALA A 456 -5.93 -6.25 -10.49
CA ALA A 456 -5.14 -6.30 -9.28
C ALA A 456 -4.86 -4.91 -8.71
N MET A 457 -4.95 -4.78 -7.38
CA MET A 457 -4.44 -3.62 -6.67
C MET A 457 -2.94 -3.76 -6.44
N HIS A 458 -2.19 -2.71 -6.78
CA HIS A 458 -0.75 -2.57 -6.63
C HIS A 458 -0.40 -1.51 -5.58
N ARG A 459 0.81 -1.60 -5.06
CA ARG A 459 1.32 -0.70 -4.02
C ARG A 459 1.65 0.68 -4.57
N ALA A 460 1.54 1.69 -3.72
CA ALA A 460 2.00 3.04 -4.01
C ALA A 460 3.50 3.06 -4.32
N GLY A 461 3.88 3.76 -5.38
CA GLY A 461 5.29 3.97 -5.76
C GLY A 461 6.00 2.76 -6.37
N GLU A 462 5.32 1.60 -6.51
CA GLU A 462 5.86 0.44 -7.22
C GLU A 462 5.34 0.43 -8.67
N SER A 463 6.24 0.26 -9.64
CA SER A 463 5.86 0.09 -11.05
C SER A 463 5.04 -1.18 -11.25
N PHE A 464 4.14 -1.15 -12.22
CA PHE A 464 3.45 -2.35 -12.66
C PHE A 464 4.43 -3.28 -13.40
N ARG A 465 4.16 -4.58 -13.34
CA ARG A 465 4.76 -5.59 -14.21
C ARG A 465 3.82 -6.77 -14.22
N ARG A 466 3.80 -7.49 -15.31
CA ARG A 466 2.99 -8.71 -15.44
C ARG A 466 3.48 -9.82 -14.52
N MET A 467 2.58 -10.77 -14.23
CA MET A 467 2.86 -11.98 -13.43
C MET A 467 3.48 -11.71 -12.05
N LYS A 468 2.99 -10.69 -11.35
CA LYS A 468 3.44 -10.34 -9.99
C LYS A 468 3.09 -11.43 -8.97
N SER A 469 3.94 -11.60 -7.96
CA SER A 469 3.60 -12.44 -6.80
C SER A 469 2.43 -11.80 -6.06
N GLY A 470 1.27 -12.48 -6.07
CA GLY A 470 0.02 -11.90 -5.59
C GLY A 470 -0.71 -12.76 -4.57
N VAL A 471 -1.74 -12.17 -3.98
CA VAL A 471 -2.72 -12.87 -3.17
C VAL A 471 -4.07 -12.77 -3.86
N ARG A 472 -4.65 -13.92 -4.19
CA ARG A 472 -5.98 -14.02 -4.80
C ARG A 472 -7.02 -14.25 -3.72
N ILE A 473 -8.09 -13.46 -3.74
CA ILE A 473 -9.15 -13.47 -2.72
C ILE A 473 -10.41 -14.12 -3.28
N TYR A 474 -10.98 -15.04 -2.51
CA TYR A 474 -12.21 -15.76 -2.84
C TYR A 474 -13.46 -14.92 -2.49
N GLU A 475 -14.65 -15.52 -2.66
CA GLU A 475 -15.92 -14.96 -2.22
C GLU A 475 -15.85 -14.38 -0.78
N PRO A 476 -16.41 -13.17 -0.54
CA PRO A 476 -17.26 -12.38 -1.42
C PRO A 476 -16.51 -11.35 -2.29
N PHE A 477 -15.22 -11.55 -2.57
CA PHE A 477 -14.37 -10.61 -3.32
C PHE A 477 -13.86 -11.17 -4.66
N GLU A 478 -14.62 -12.08 -5.26
CA GLU A 478 -14.36 -12.62 -6.60
C GLU A 478 -14.73 -11.63 -7.69
N ALA A 479 -14.22 -11.86 -8.90
CA ALA A 479 -14.62 -11.16 -10.12
C ALA A 479 -15.14 -12.13 -11.18
N LEU A 480 -15.92 -11.61 -12.12
CA LEU A 480 -16.32 -12.32 -13.33
C LEU A 480 -15.36 -11.98 -14.48
N HIS A 481 -15.09 -12.95 -15.34
CA HIS A 481 -14.49 -12.68 -16.64
C HIS A 481 -15.61 -12.67 -17.68
N LEU A 482 -15.92 -11.51 -18.25
CA LEU A 482 -17.13 -11.27 -19.04
C LEU A 482 -17.21 -12.12 -20.32
N ASP A 483 -16.08 -12.48 -20.91
CA ASP A 483 -16.02 -13.41 -22.06
C ASP A 483 -16.64 -14.78 -21.77
N TRP A 484 -16.67 -15.21 -20.51
CA TRP A 484 -17.27 -16.50 -20.13
C TRP A 484 -18.80 -16.44 -20.07
N TYR A 485 -19.38 -15.25 -20.14
CA TYR A 485 -20.82 -15.01 -19.98
C TYR A 485 -21.37 -14.32 -21.23
N PRO A 486 -21.51 -15.03 -22.37
CA PRO A 486 -21.93 -14.44 -23.64
C PRO A 486 -23.30 -13.75 -23.57
N GLN A 487 -24.18 -14.14 -22.65
CA GLN A 487 -25.46 -13.47 -22.39
C GLN A 487 -25.32 -12.08 -21.77
N ILE A 488 -24.15 -11.75 -21.22
CA ILE A 488 -23.85 -10.48 -20.55
C ILE A 488 -23.25 -9.46 -21.54
N VAL A 489 -22.75 -9.93 -22.69
CA VAL A 489 -22.13 -9.14 -23.75
C VAL A 489 -23.04 -9.20 -24.98
N GLU A 490 -23.84 -8.16 -25.22
CA GLU A 490 -24.76 -8.10 -26.36
C GLU A 490 -24.06 -7.53 -27.62
N GLY A 491 -24.30 -8.15 -28.80
CA GLY A 491 -24.05 -7.56 -30.13
C GLY A 491 -22.99 -8.23 -31.02
N ASP A 492 -22.96 -7.88 -32.32
CA ASP A 492 -22.02 -8.32 -33.38
C ASP A 492 -20.55 -7.85 -33.14
N GLU A 493 -20.29 -7.16 -32.03
CA GLU A 493 -19.08 -6.37 -31.77
C GLU A 493 -17.89 -7.20 -31.26
N ASP A 494 -18.17 -8.37 -30.72
CA ASP A 494 -17.15 -9.33 -30.33
C ASP A 494 -16.55 -10.09 -31.53
N GLU A 495 -17.16 -10.01 -32.72
CA GLU A 495 -16.62 -10.62 -33.93
C GLU A 495 -15.36 -9.89 -34.40
N VAL A 496 -15.35 -8.55 -34.35
CA VAL A 496 -14.19 -7.74 -34.73
C VAL A 496 -13.01 -8.06 -33.80
N TYR A 497 -13.22 -8.04 -32.48
CA TYR A 497 -12.16 -8.39 -31.52
C TYR A 497 -11.69 -9.84 -31.69
N SER A 498 -12.61 -10.80 -31.87
CA SER A 498 -12.25 -12.20 -32.07
C SER A 498 -11.41 -12.41 -33.34
N ALA A 499 -11.61 -11.59 -34.38
CA ALA A 499 -10.86 -11.64 -35.62
C ALA A 499 -9.52 -10.90 -35.56
N THR A 500 -9.39 -9.89 -34.70
CA THR A 500 -8.23 -8.97 -34.70
C THR A 500 -7.32 -9.15 -33.49
N SER A 501 -7.75 -9.89 -32.47
CA SER A 501 -6.92 -10.19 -31.30
C SER A 501 -5.80 -11.18 -31.65
N HIS A 502 -4.60 -10.87 -31.18
CA HIS A 502 -3.45 -11.75 -31.41
C HIS A 502 -3.53 -12.98 -30.49
N PRO A 503 -3.37 -14.22 -31.00
CA PRO A 503 -3.58 -15.44 -30.21
C PRO A 503 -2.57 -15.62 -29.07
N ASP A 504 -1.37 -15.03 -29.20
CA ASP A 504 -0.36 -15.02 -28.14
C ASP A 504 -0.62 -13.96 -27.05
N ILE A 505 -1.65 -13.11 -27.22
CA ILE A 505 -1.96 -11.98 -26.34
C ILE A 505 -3.32 -12.16 -25.66
N SER A 506 -4.35 -12.52 -26.43
CA SER A 506 -5.69 -12.81 -25.90
C SER A 506 -5.94 -14.31 -25.90
N HIS A 507 -6.23 -14.87 -24.72
CA HIS A 507 -6.43 -16.30 -24.52
C HIS A 507 -7.90 -16.73 -24.53
N TRP A 508 -8.84 -15.78 -24.55
CA TRP A 508 -10.27 -16.07 -24.51
C TRP A 508 -10.96 -15.36 -25.68
N LYS A 509 -11.81 -16.11 -26.39
CA LYS A 509 -12.58 -15.60 -27.54
C LYS A 509 -11.74 -15.14 -28.74
N ASN A 510 -10.67 -15.87 -29.06
CA ASN A 510 -10.04 -15.83 -30.39
C ASN A 510 -10.45 -17.08 -31.20
N GLN A 511 -10.50 -16.97 -32.52
CA GLN A 511 -10.98 -18.04 -33.39
C GLN A 511 -10.15 -19.33 -33.23
N ASN A 512 -8.82 -19.19 -33.07
CA ASN A 512 -7.89 -20.32 -32.94
C ASN A 512 -8.14 -21.17 -31.66
N GLU A 513 -8.41 -20.54 -30.53
CA GLU A 513 -8.72 -21.23 -29.26
C GLU A 513 -10.06 -21.95 -29.36
N ASN A 514 -11.06 -21.33 -29.98
CA ASN A 514 -12.35 -21.98 -30.26
C ASN A 514 -12.16 -23.21 -31.16
N GLU A 515 -11.46 -23.09 -32.28
CA GLU A 515 -11.20 -24.23 -33.17
C GLU A 515 -10.42 -25.36 -32.48
N LYS A 516 -9.50 -25.02 -31.57
CA LYS A 516 -8.63 -25.99 -30.91
C LYS A 516 -9.24 -26.65 -29.67
N TYR A 517 -10.05 -25.92 -28.91
CA TYR A 517 -10.48 -26.33 -27.57
C TYR A 517 -12.00 -26.34 -27.37
N ALA A 518 -12.81 -25.89 -28.33
CA ALA A 518 -14.26 -26.06 -28.23
C ALA A 518 -14.60 -27.55 -28.09
N GLY A 519 -15.39 -27.87 -27.07
CA GLY A 519 -15.76 -29.25 -26.77
C GLY A 519 -14.65 -30.11 -26.15
N CYS A 520 -13.54 -29.53 -25.64
CA CYS A 520 -12.56 -30.32 -24.90
C CYS A 520 -13.20 -30.99 -23.67
N ASN A 521 -12.73 -32.18 -23.31
CA ASN A 521 -13.25 -32.90 -22.15
C ASN A 521 -12.87 -32.19 -20.84
N LEU A 522 -13.69 -32.35 -19.81
CA LEU A 522 -13.31 -31.97 -18.46
C LEU A 522 -12.20 -32.90 -17.96
N GLU A 523 -11.16 -32.33 -17.38
CA GLU A 523 -10.03 -33.07 -16.79
C GLU A 523 -10.19 -33.27 -15.28
N PHE A 524 -11.15 -32.56 -14.67
CA PHE A 524 -11.39 -32.55 -13.23
C PHE A 524 -12.86 -32.88 -12.94
N HIS A 525 -13.08 -33.68 -11.89
CA HIS A 525 -14.43 -34.01 -11.41
C HIS A 525 -14.92 -33.07 -10.31
N HIS A 526 -14.03 -32.26 -9.72
CA HIS A 526 -14.39 -31.34 -8.66
C HIS A 526 -13.42 -30.17 -8.53
N TYR A 527 -13.83 -29.16 -7.77
CA TYR A 527 -13.01 -28.01 -7.38
C TYR A 527 -13.41 -27.51 -5.98
N ARG A 528 -12.55 -26.70 -5.34
CA ARG A 528 -12.75 -26.12 -4.01
C ARG A 528 -13.12 -24.65 -4.15
N TYR A 529 -14.23 -24.24 -3.57
CA TYR A 529 -14.71 -22.86 -3.58
C TYR A 529 -15.11 -22.40 -2.18
N VAL A 530 -15.22 -21.09 -1.99
CA VAL A 530 -15.63 -20.50 -0.73
C VAL A 530 -17.02 -19.90 -0.91
N VAL A 531 -17.86 -20.04 0.11
CA VAL A 531 -19.14 -19.32 0.20
C VAL A 531 -19.25 -18.57 1.51
N LEU A 532 -19.93 -17.43 1.46
CA LEU A 532 -20.40 -16.75 2.65
C LEU A 532 -21.76 -17.33 3.07
N ASP A 533 -21.85 -17.96 4.24
CA ASP A 533 -23.13 -18.52 4.72
C ASP A 533 -24.07 -17.42 5.24
N GLY A 534 -25.32 -17.79 5.56
CA GLY A 534 -26.34 -16.84 6.04
C GLY A 534 -26.00 -16.15 7.37
N ASN A 535 -24.99 -16.63 8.10
CA ASN A 535 -24.46 -16.01 9.31
C ASN A 535 -23.17 -15.20 9.03
N ARG A 536 -22.87 -14.91 7.76
CA ARG A 536 -21.65 -14.25 7.29
C ARG A 536 -20.36 -14.97 7.68
N LYS A 537 -20.39 -16.31 7.80
CA LYS A 537 -19.19 -17.13 8.00
C LYS A 537 -18.74 -17.76 6.68
N LEU A 538 -17.43 -17.67 6.42
CA LEU A 538 -16.84 -18.32 5.25
C LEU A 538 -16.75 -19.82 5.44
N ARG A 539 -17.13 -20.56 4.39
CA ARG A 539 -17.02 -22.02 4.36
C ARG A 539 -16.42 -22.48 3.04
N VAL A 540 -15.42 -23.34 3.12
CA VAL A 540 -14.90 -24.05 1.95
C VAL A 540 -15.86 -25.20 1.60
N LYS A 541 -16.20 -25.31 0.33
CA LYS A 541 -17.08 -26.34 -0.24
C LYS A 541 -16.42 -27.01 -1.44
N THR A 542 -16.87 -28.22 -1.76
CA THR A 542 -16.53 -28.91 -3.01
C THR A 542 -17.64 -28.67 -4.03
N GLY A 543 -17.28 -28.13 -5.19
CA GLY A 543 -18.14 -28.11 -6.38
C GLY A 543 -17.87 -29.36 -7.19
N TRP A 544 -18.91 -30.13 -7.50
CA TRP A 544 -18.80 -31.34 -8.31
C TRP A 544 -19.15 -31.02 -9.76
N LEU A 545 -18.26 -31.41 -10.66
CA LEU A 545 -18.46 -31.36 -12.09
C LEU A 545 -18.95 -32.74 -12.50
N ASP A 546 -20.24 -33.00 -12.27
CA ASP A 546 -20.86 -34.22 -12.77
C ASP A 546 -20.84 -34.17 -14.30
N ASP A 547 -20.28 -35.22 -14.92
CA ASP A 547 -20.40 -35.46 -16.35
C ASP A 547 -21.90 -35.47 -16.71
N VAL A 548 -22.30 -34.61 -17.65
CA VAL A 548 -23.59 -34.77 -18.34
C VAL A 548 -23.43 -35.87 -19.38
#